data_AF-A0A852T3T6-F1
#
_entry.id   AF-A0A852T3T6-F1
#
_cell.length_a   1.000
_cell.length_b   1.000
_cell.length_c   1.000
_cell.angle_alpha   90.00
_cell.angle_beta   90.00
_cell.angle_gamma   90.00
#
_symmetry.space_group_name_H-M   'P 1'
#
loop_
_entity.id
_entity.type
_entity.pdbx_description
1 polymer ?
#
loop_
_entity_poly.entity_id
_entity_poly.type
_entity_poly.pdbx_seq_one_letter_code
_entity_poly.pdbx_strand_id
1 'polypeptide(L)'
;MLRQRRMHRLTAVAAAVLLLAGCAGTPSGQAVVGRWGSTSAGQPNLDIQNDGTFAGSDGCNTLSGKGQIDGDEITFGPIAATLMACENVDTWLGKAATGNVSGDTMTVLDGSGSTIGTLKRSGA
;
A
#
# COMPACT_ATOMS: atom_id res chain seq x y z
N MET A 1 71.72 31.99 -19.80
CA MET A 1 70.71 32.10 -18.73
C MET A 1 69.72 30.95 -18.87
N LEU A 2 69.50 30.22 -17.75
CA LEU A 2 68.31 29.43 -17.33
C LEU A 2 67.43 28.73 -18.41
N ARG A 3 66.95 27.49 -18.27
CA ARG A 3 66.81 26.59 -17.12
C ARG A 3 66.29 25.25 -17.68
N GLN A 4 66.92 24.12 -17.35
CA GLN A 4 66.26 22.83 -17.51
C GLN A 4 65.12 22.70 -16.51
N ARG A 5 63.99 22.12 -16.93
CA ARG A 5 63.20 21.23 -16.05
C ARG A 5 62.72 20.03 -16.86
N ARG A 6 63.44 18.92 -16.69
CA ARG A 6 62.93 17.57 -16.89
C ARG A 6 62.02 17.19 -15.70
N MET A 7 61.37 16.04 -15.87
CA MET A 7 60.67 15.20 -14.89
C MET A 7 59.19 15.50 -14.70
N HIS A 8 58.32 14.53 -14.48
CA HIS A 8 58.20 13.11 -14.82
C HIS A 8 56.75 12.77 -14.45
N ARG A 9 56.17 11.79 -15.13
CA ARG A 9 54.76 11.39 -15.01
C ARG A 9 54.43 10.99 -13.57
N LEU A 10 53.31 11.47 -13.04
CA LEU A 10 52.63 10.86 -11.90
C LEU A 10 51.17 10.63 -12.27
N THR A 11 50.84 9.35 -12.33
CA THR A 11 49.54 8.70 -12.49
C THR A 11 48.53 9.20 -11.47
N ALA A 12 47.32 9.54 -11.93
CA ALA A 12 46.13 9.59 -11.09
C ALA A 12 45.18 8.47 -11.53
N VAL A 13 45.24 7.33 -10.84
CA VAL A 13 44.19 6.30 -10.91
C VAL A 13 43.06 6.83 -10.02
N ALA A 14 42.05 7.48 -10.62
CA ALA A 14 40.83 7.81 -9.92
C ALA A 14 40.00 6.52 -9.79
N ALA A 15 39.91 5.99 -8.55
CA ALA A 15 39.06 4.87 -8.23
C ALA A 15 37.59 5.23 -8.51
N ALA A 16 36.95 4.50 -9.43
CA ALA A 16 35.52 4.60 -9.66
C ALA A 16 34.78 4.02 -8.45
N VAL A 17 34.28 4.89 -7.57
CA VAL A 17 33.39 4.50 -6.49
C VAL A 17 32.03 4.17 -7.11
N LEU A 18 31.78 2.89 -7.37
CA LEU A 18 30.47 2.36 -7.71
C LEU A 18 29.55 2.54 -6.49
N LEU A 19 28.82 3.65 -6.44
CA LEU A 19 27.69 3.83 -5.54
C LEU A 19 26.61 2.84 -5.98
N LEU A 20 26.56 1.66 -5.35
CA LEU A 20 25.36 0.84 -5.40
C LEU A 20 24.26 1.61 -4.66
N ALA A 21 23.42 2.31 -5.42
CA ALA A 21 22.14 2.79 -4.93
C ALA A 21 21.31 1.55 -4.56
N GLY A 22 21.42 1.12 -3.31
CA GLY A 22 20.54 0.11 -2.74
C GLY A 22 19.12 0.63 -2.85
N CYS A 23 18.30 -0.01 -3.68
CA CYS A 23 16.87 0.21 -3.64
C CYS A 23 16.42 -0.18 -2.22
N ALA A 24 16.08 0.80 -1.40
CA ALA A 24 15.33 0.55 -0.17
C ALA A 24 13.97 0.02 -0.62
N GLY A 25 13.88 -1.29 -0.84
CA GLY A 25 12.61 -1.95 -1.07
C GLY A 25 11.74 -1.67 0.15
N THR A 26 10.56 -1.10 -0.07
CA THR A 26 9.54 -0.99 0.95
C THR A 26 9.39 -2.36 1.59
N PRO A 27 9.52 -2.49 2.93
CA PRO A 27 9.21 -3.72 3.64
C PRO A 27 7.91 -4.31 3.12
N SER A 28 7.95 -5.58 2.70
CA SER A 28 6.80 -6.30 2.16
C SER A 28 5.60 -6.13 3.10
N GLY A 29 4.48 -5.62 2.58
CA GLY A 29 3.25 -5.39 3.34
C GLY A 29 3.03 -3.95 3.83
N GLN A 30 4.04 -3.09 3.82
CA GLN A 30 3.91 -1.73 4.33
C GLN A 30 3.01 -0.84 3.44
N ALA A 31 2.85 -1.19 2.16
CA ALA A 31 1.91 -0.53 1.28
C ALA A 31 0.44 -0.78 1.70
N VAL A 32 0.10 -1.95 2.21
CA VAL A 32 -1.29 -2.28 2.61
C VAL A 32 -1.66 -1.67 3.96
N VAL A 33 -0.74 -1.70 4.92
CA VAL A 33 -1.01 -1.29 6.31
C VAL A 33 -1.43 0.18 6.38
N GLY A 34 -2.42 0.45 7.24
CA GLY A 34 -2.93 1.78 7.53
C GLY A 34 -4.41 1.96 7.21
N ARG A 35 -4.80 3.22 7.05
CA ARG A 35 -6.20 3.64 6.90
C ARG A 35 -6.55 3.95 5.45
N TRP A 36 -7.71 3.47 5.05
CA TRP A 36 -8.24 3.54 3.70
C TRP A 36 -9.67 4.04 3.73
N GLY A 37 -10.06 4.85 2.75
CA GLY A 37 -11.39 5.42 2.63
C GLY A 37 -11.63 6.61 3.57
N SER A 38 -12.89 6.81 3.95
CA SER A 38 -13.34 7.93 4.77
C SER A 38 -14.28 7.45 5.87
N THR A 39 -14.15 8.03 7.06
CA THR A 39 -15.05 7.80 8.20
C THR A 39 -16.28 8.72 8.18
N SER A 40 -16.47 9.50 7.11
CA SER A 40 -17.69 10.29 6.92
C SER A 40 -18.92 9.38 6.77
N ALA A 41 -20.09 9.87 7.16
CA ALA A 41 -21.33 9.09 7.09
C ALA A 41 -21.59 8.55 5.68
N GLY A 42 -21.95 7.27 5.57
CA GLY A 42 -22.23 6.59 4.30
C GLY A 42 -20.99 6.19 3.50
N GLN A 43 -19.77 6.52 3.95
CA GLN A 43 -18.55 6.23 3.21
C GLN A 43 -17.85 4.96 3.71
N PRO A 44 -17.29 4.14 2.80
CA PRO A 44 -16.53 2.96 3.18
C PRO A 44 -15.14 3.32 3.70
N ASN A 45 -14.64 2.55 4.66
CA ASN A 45 -13.29 2.65 5.19
C ASN A 45 -12.78 1.33 5.78
N LEU A 46 -11.45 1.20 5.86
CA LEU A 46 -10.73 0.12 6.54
C LEU A 46 -9.53 0.69 7.31
N ASP A 47 -9.27 0.15 8.50
CA ASP A 47 -8.00 0.27 9.23
C ASP A 47 -7.35 -1.13 9.27
N ILE A 48 -6.25 -1.30 8.54
CA ILE A 48 -5.56 -2.58 8.36
C ILE A 48 -4.27 -2.56 9.17
N GLN A 49 -4.14 -3.53 10.08
CA GLN A 49 -2.98 -3.70 10.94
C GLN A 49 -1.88 -4.54 10.26
N ASN A 50 -0.66 -4.45 10.79
CA ASN A 50 0.51 -5.17 10.25
C ASN A 50 0.37 -6.69 10.23
N ASP A 51 -0.48 -7.26 11.09
CA ASP A 51 -0.74 -8.69 11.12
C ASP A 51 -1.88 -9.13 10.20
N GLY A 52 -2.43 -8.21 9.39
CA GLY A 52 -3.57 -8.45 8.50
C GLY A 52 -4.94 -8.35 9.17
N THR A 53 -5.02 -8.09 10.47
CA THR A 53 -6.29 -7.78 11.13
C THR A 53 -6.85 -6.48 10.57
N PHE A 54 -8.14 -6.42 10.27
CA PHE A 54 -8.79 -5.19 9.82
C PHE A 54 -10.13 -4.96 10.50
N ALA A 55 -10.49 -3.68 10.60
CA ALA A 55 -11.81 -3.22 11.01
C ALA A 55 -12.20 -2.01 10.16
N GLY A 56 -13.51 -1.74 10.04
CA GLY A 56 -13.97 -0.59 9.27
C GLY A 56 -15.47 -0.58 9.07
N SER A 57 -15.91 0.02 7.97
CA SER A 57 -17.31 0.06 7.58
C SER A 57 -17.44 0.06 6.06
N ASP A 58 -18.52 -0.54 5.54
CA ASP A 58 -18.93 -0.36 4.14
C ASP A 58 -19.79 0.91 3.92
N GLY A 59 -19.92 1.77 4.94
CA GLY A 59 -20.77 2.95 4.95
C GLY A 59 -22.11 2.75 5.66
N CYS A 60 -22.55 1.49 5.83
CA CYS A 60 -23.78 1.15 6.57
C CYS A 60 -23.48 0.18 7.71
N ASN A 61 -22.74 -0.89 7.42
CA ASN A 61 -22.39 -1.96 8.32
C ASN A 61 -20.97 -1.81 8.84
N THR A 62 -20.74 -2.26 10.06
CA THR A 62 -19.39 -2.41 10.61
C THR A 62 -18.79 -3.69 10.05
N LEU A 63 -17.53 -3.61 9.62
CA LEU A 63 -16.77 -4.73 9.07
C LEU A 63 -15.60 -5.08 10.01
N SER A 64 -15.29 -6.36 10.11
CA SER A 64 -14.06 -6.84 10.77
C SER A 64 -13.62 -8.18 10.23
N GLY A 65 -12.35 -8.49 10.37
CA GLY A 65 -11.81 -9.78 9.98
C GLY A 65 -10.29 -9.80 9.98
N LYS A 66 -9.76 -10.81 9.29
CA LYS A 66 -8.32 -10.98 9.11
C LYS A 66 -8.02 -11.38 7.68
N GLY A 67 -6.99 -10.79 7.11
CA GLY A 67 -6.45 -11.11 5.80
C GLY A 67 -4.97 -11.44 5.86
N GLN A 68 -4.44 -11.74 4.68
CA GLN A 68 -3.06 -12.16 4.45
C GLN A 68 -2.44 -11.10 3.55
N ILE A 69 -1.39 -10.47 4.07
CA ILE A 69 -0.68 -9.41 3.37
C ILE A 69 0.53 -10.00 2.66
N ASP A 70 0.64 -9.74 1.36
CA ASP A 70 1.80 -10.08 0.54
C ASP A 70 2.18 -8.88 -0.35
N GLY A 71 3.29 -8.22 -0.01
CA GLY A 71 3.75 -7.03 -0.72
C GLY A 71 2.73 -5.89 -0.71
N ASP A 72 2.16 -5.61 -1.87
CA ASP A 72 1.18 -4.52 -2.07
C ASP A 72 -0.27 -5.05 -2.11
N GLU A 73 -0.47 -6.33 -1.79
CA GLU A 73 -1.78 -6.98 -1.82
C GLU A 73 -2.21 -7.48 -0.44
N ILE A 74 -3.51 -7.41 -0.18
CA ILE A 74 -4.18 -8.16 0.88
C ILE A 74 -5.22 -9.09 0.28
N THR A 75 -5.15 -10.37 0.64
CA THR A 75 -6.26 -11.31 0.45
C THR A 75 -7.10 -11.31 1.72
N PHE A 76 -8.36 -10.91 1.62
CA PHE A 76 -9.28 -10.88 2.74
C PHE A 76 -9.79 -12.30 3.04
N GLY A 77 -9.73 -12.69 4.32
CA GLY A 77 -10.48 -13.85 4.81
C GLY A 77 -11.96 -13.55 4.97
N PRO A 78 -12.71 -14.41 5.68
CA PRO A 78 -14.12 -14.16 5.98
C PRO A 78 -14.33 -12.80 6.65
N ILE A 79 -15.21 -11.98 6.07
CA ILE A 79 -15.59 -10.68 6.61
C ILE A 79 -16.81 -10.86 7.51
N ALA A 80 -16.67 -10.53 8.78
CA ALA A 80 -17.81 -10.37 9.67
C ALA A 80 -18.41 -8.98 9.46
N ALA A 81 -19.72 -8.93 9.21
CA ALA A 81 -20.46 -7.71 9.00
C ALA A 81 -21.74 -7.69 9.85
N THR A 82 -22.15 -6.50 10.30
CA THR A 82 -23.52 -6.30 10.78
C THR A 82 -24.51 -6.43 9.62
N LEU A 83 -25.81 -6.55 9.92
CA LEU A 83 -26.89 -6.71 8.93
C LEU A 83 -27.89 -5.53 8.99
N MET A 84 -27.38 -4.31 9.13
CA MET A 84 -28.19 -3.09 9.06
C MET A 84 -28.59 -2.82 7.61
N ALA A 85 -29.80 -2.31 7.44
CA ALA A 85 -30.30 -1.80 6.17
C ALA A 85 -30.24 -0.27 6.21
N CYS A 86 -29.51 0.34 5.27
CA CYS A 86 -29.42 1.78 5.11
C CYS A 86 -29.97 2.18 3.74
N GLU A 87 -30.70 3.28 3.69
CA GLU A 87 -31.15 3.84 2.43
C GLU A 87 -29.98 4.56 1.73
N ASN A 88 -29.88 4.41 0.41
CA ASN A 88 -28.92 5.14 -0.43
C ASN A 88 -27.44 4.91 -0.10
N VAL A 89 -27.07 3.78 0.51
CA VAL A 89 -25.68 3.37 0.74
C VAL A 89 -25.39 2.08 -0.03
N ASP A 90 -24.34 2.08 -0.84
CA ASP A 90 -23.85 0.87 -1.50
C ASP A 90 -22.83 0.16 -0.58
N THR A 91 -23.21 -1.02 -0.08
CA THR A 91 -22.43 -1.84 0.84
C THR A 91 -21.41 -2.75 0.13
N TRP A 92 -20.94 -2.35 -1.06
CA TRP A 92 -20.06 -3.13 -1.91
C TRP A 92 -18.81 -3.67 -1.18
N LEU A 93 -18.25 -2.90 -0.23
CA LEU A 93 -17.01 -3.27 0.46
C LEU A 93 -17.13 -4.57 1.28
N GLY A 94 -18.34 -4.92 1.74
CA GLY A 94 -18.57 -6.20 2.42
C GLY A 94 -18.31 -7.44 1.55
N LYS A 95 -18.15 -7.28 0.23
CA LYS A 95 -17.85 -8.35 -0.74
C LYS A 95 -16.36 -8.47 -1.07
N ALA A 96 -15.50 -7.68 -0.43
CA ALA A 96 -14.07 -7.66 -0.71
C ALA A 96 -13.44 -9.05 -0.53
N ALA A 97 -12.66 -9.47 -1.52
CA ALA A 97 -11.84 -10.67 -1.48
C ALA A 97 -10.35 -10.33 -1.62
N THR A 98 -10.02 -9.32 -2.44
CA THR A 98 -8.63 -8.86 -2.62
C THR A 98 -8.56 -7.34 -2.64
N GLY A 99 -7.52 -6.77 -2.03
CA GLY A 99 -7.17 -5.35 -2.14
C GLY A 99 -5.76 -5.20 -2.68
N ASN A 100 -5.60 -4.53 -3.82
CA ASN A 100 -4.29 -4.31 -4.45
C ASN A 100 -3.93 -2.82 -4.41
N VAL A 101 -2.76 -2.50 -3.87
CA VAL A 101 -2.33 -1.12 -3.60
C VAL A 101 -1.40 -0.62 -4.70
N SER A 102 -1.69 0.56 -5.21
CA SER A 102 -0.78 1.33 -6.05
C SER A 102 -0.75 2.78 -5.56
N GLY A 103 0.36 3.17 -4.94
CA GLY A 103 0.49 4.47 -4.27
C GLY A 103 -0.57 4.66 -3.16
N ASP A 104 -1.39 5.68 -3.31
CA ASP A 104 -2.46 6.03 -2.36
C ASP A 104 -3.84 5.51 -2.78
N THR A 105 -3.90 4.48 -3.61
CA THR A 105 -5.16 3.88 -4.06
C THR A 105 -5.10 2.37 -3.85
N MET A 106 -6.07 1.86 -3.10
CA MET A 106 -6.38 0.44 -3.02
C MET A 106 -7.52 0.12 -3.98
N THR A 107 -7.27 -0.75 -4.95
CA THR A 107 -8.32 -1.31 -5.81
C THR A 107 -8.84 -2.59 -5.16
N VAL A 108 -10.16 -2.68 -4.98
CA VAL A 108 -10.80 -3.81 -4.29
C VAL A 108 -11.53 -4.67 -5.29
N LEU A 109 -11.30 -5.98 -5.20
CA LEU A 109 -11.90 -7.01 -6.05
C LEU A 109 -12.78 -7.93 -5.21
N ASP A 110 -13.84 -8.46 -5.81
CA ASP A 110 -14.66 -9.53 -5.22
C ASP A 110 -14.06 -10.92 -5.45
N GLY A 111 -14.74 -11.96 -4.94
CA GLY A 111 -14.31 -13.35 -5.07
C GLY A 111 -14.29 -13.91 -6.50
N SER A 112 -14.83 -13.18 -7.49
CA SER A 112 -14.72 -13.51 -8.91
C SER A 112 -13.50 -12.87 -9.58
N GLY A 113 -12.80 -11.98 -8.88
CA GLY A 113 -11.74 -11.14 -9.45
C GLY A 113 -12.25 -9.89 -10.16
N SER A 114 -13.53 -9.54 -10.00
CA SER A 114 -14.09 -8.31 -10.58
C SER A 114 -13.79 -7.12 -9.66
N THR A 115 -13.34 -5.99 -10.22
CA THR A 115 -13.19 -4.75 -9.45
C THR A 115 -14.55 -4.24 -8.99
N ILE A 116 -14.70 -4.04 -7.69
CA ILE A 116 -15.95 -3.58 -7.05
C ILE A 116 -15.84 -2.17 -6.46
N GLY A 117 -14.63 -1.64 -6.31
CA GLY A 117 -14.43 -0.28 -5.83
C GLY A 117 -12.98 0.07 -5.59
N THR A 118 -12.76 1.31 -5.16
CA THR A 118 -11.43 1.80 -4.77
C THR A 118 -11.52 2.57 -3.47
N LEU A 119 -10.49 2.44 -2.62
CA LEU A 119 -10.31 3.24 -1.42
C LEU A 119 -9.05 4.09 -1.57
N LYS A 120 -9.15 5.39 -1.29
CA LYS A 120 -7.99 6.28 -1.18
C LYS A 120 -7.34 6.11 0.19
N ARG A 121 -6.01 6.22 0.29
CA ARG A 121 -5.35 6.29 1.59
C ARG A 121 -5.89 7.49 2.36
N SER A 122 -6.29 7.28 3.62
CA SER A 122 -6.86 8.35 4.43
C SER A 122 -5.76 9.36 4.81
N GLY A 123 -6.01 10.65 4.60
CA GLY A 123 -5.07 11.72 4.92
C GLY A 123 -3.93 11.92 3.90
N ALA A 124 -4.02 11.27 2.74
CA ALA A 124 -3.22 11.59 1.55
C ALA A 124 -3.79 12.81 0.81
#